data_AF-A0A8T5UJN3-F1
#
_entry.id   AF-A0A8T5UJN3-F1
#
_cell.length_a   1.000
_cell.length_b   1.000
_cell.length_c   1.000
_cell.angle_alpha   90.00
_cell.angle_beta   90.00
_cell.angle_gamma   90.00
#
_symmetry.space_group_name_H-M   'P 1'
#
loop_
_entity.id
_entity.type
_entity.pdbx_description
1 polymer ?
#
loop_
_entity_poly.entity_id
_entity_poly.type
_entity_poly.pdbx_seq_one_letter_code
_entity_poly.pdbx_strand_id
1 'polypeptide(L)'
;MFMEDPVLKDYIVGDIVKEVEEKGLSIEKDYVESFIDNFISEYDRLPKKSEINPIVSSYLKILERKEHRKEITETQLKYPSRSETPEAPRVSIIEKNKMLNSIKNEGLFGRSEEILTISKTEGRRLCPICDDANWYKIHELIDKNDIICDYPRIYGKKYICSGCSCVWKEK
;
A
#
# COMPACT_ATOMS: atom_id res chain seq x y z
N MET A 1 -23.48 21.38 26.54
CA MET A 1 -22.50 22.41 26.10
C MET A 1 -21.41 22.46 27.15
N PHE A 2 -20.29 21.77 26.90
CA PHE A 2 -19.12 21.93 27.74
C PHE A 2 -18.54 23.32 27.43
N MET A 3 -18.54 24.23 28.41
CA MET A 3 -17.72 25.43 28.32
C MET A 3 -16.29 24.96 28.51
N GLU A 4 -15.58 24.80 27.41
CA GLU A 4 -14.16 24.46 27.43
C GLU A 4 -13.39 25.72 27.82
N ASP A 5 -12.69 25.68 28.95
CA ASP A 5 -11.90 26.80 29.42
C ASP A 5 -10.79 27.11 28.41
N PRO A 6 -10.81 28.28 27.73
CA PRO A 6 -9.84 28.61 26.67
C PRO A 6 -8.39 28.56 27.16
N VAL A 7 -8.18 28.79 28.45
CA VAL A 7 -6.88 28.74 29.12
C VAL A 7 -6.24 27.34 29.07
N LEU A 8 -7.04 26.27 29.09
CA LEU A 8 -6.52 24.90 29.04
C LEU A 8 -6.05 24.50 27.64
N LYS A 9 -6.71 25.03 26.60
CA LYS A 9 -6.31 24.81 25.21
C LYS A 9 -4.94 25.41 24.94
N ASP A 10 -4.73 26.66 25.34
CA ASP A 10 -3.47 27.39 25.13
C ASP A 10 -2.29 26.71 25.84
N TYR A 11 -2.53 26.15 27.04
CA TYR A 11 -1.50 25.41 27.78
C TYR A 11 -1.09 24.13 27.05
N ILE A 12 -2.04 23.38 26.50
CA ILE A 12 -1.75 22.16 25.74
C ILE A 12 -1.06 22.47 24.41
N VAL A 13 -1.46 23.55 23.72
CA VAL A 13 -0.75 24.05 22.53
C VAL A 13 0.71 24.35 22.87
N GLY A 14 0.94 25.06 23.98
CA GLY A 14 2.28 25.39 24.46
C GLY A 14 3.13 24.15 24.78
N ASP A 15 2.56 23.18 25.47
CA ASP A 15 3.24 21.91 25.80
C ASP A 15 3.62 21.14 24.52
N ILE A 16 2.74 21.09 23.52
CA ILE A 16 3.03 20.42 22.23
C ILE A 16 4.15 21.13 21.48
N VAL A 17 4.11 22.46 21.38
CA VAL A 17 5.15 23.25 20.68
C VAL A 17 6.50 23.05 21.36
N LYS A 18 6.54 23.09 22.69
CA LYS A 18 7.78 22.88 23.45
C LYS A 18 8.35 21.48 23.25
N GLU A 19 7.52 20.43 23.32
CA GLU A 19 7.93 19.04 23.12
C GLU A 19 8.45 18.77 21.69
N VAL A 20 7.98 19.54 20.71
CA VAL A 20 8.45 19.50 19.33
C VAL A 20 9.79 20.24 19.19
N GLU A 21 9.91 21.43 19.78
CA GLU A 21 11.15 22.23 19.77
C GLU A 21 12.30 21.49 20.47
N GLU A 22 12.02 20.81 21.58
CA GLU A 22 13.00 19.94 22.27
C GLU A 22 13.51 18.81 21.38
N LYS A 23 12.75 18.39 20.36
CA LYS A 23 13.14 17.37 19.37
C LYS A 23 13.77 17.97 18.12
N GLY A 24 14.06 19.27 18.12
CA GLY A 24 14.85 19.96 17.10
C GLY A 24 14.05 20.42 15.88
N LEU A 25 12.73 20.50 15.97
CA LEU A 25 11.86 20.95 14.87
C LEU A 25 11.08 22.20 15.26
N SER A 26 10.78 23.03 14.26
CA SER A 26 9.87 24.16 14.41
C SER A 26 8.50 23.82 13.81
N ILE A 27 7.44 24.12 14.56
CA ILE A 27 6.05 24.00 14.10
C ILE A 27 5.35 25.34 14.35
N GLU A 28 4.53 25.76 13.39
CA GLU A 28 3.68 26.95 13.50
C GLU A 28 2.55 26.70 14.50
N LYS A 29 2.28 27.68 15.37
CA LYS A 29 1.24 27.58 16.41
C LYS A 29 -0.15 27.33 15.83
N ASP A 30 -0.47 28.00 14.72
CA ASP A 30 -1.73 27.85 13.99
C ASP A 30 -2.00 26.39 13.56
N TYR A 31 -0.94 25.64 13.22
CA TYR A 31 -1.07 24.23 12.86
C TYR A 31 -1.46 23.37 14.07
N VAL A 32 -0.86 23.63 15.23
CA VAL A 32 -1.18 22.92 16.48
C VAL A 32 -2.60 23.25 16.95
N GLU A 33 -3.04 24.48 16.80
CA GLU A 33 -4.41 24.90 17.10
C GLU A 33 -5.41 24.15 16.22
N SER A 34 -5.18 24.10 14.90
CA SER A 34 -6.03 23.35 13.97
C SER A 34 -6.08 21.85 14.27
N PHE A 35 -4.95 21.28 14.74
CA PHE A 35 -4.89 19.89 15.16
C PHE A 35 -5.77 19.66 16.40
N ILE A 36 -5.72 20.55 17.39
CA ILE A 36 -6.52 20.43 18.60
C ILE A 36 -8.01 20.61 18.27
N ASP A 37 -8.37 21.52 17.39
CA ASP A 37 -9.76 21.71 16.96
C ASP A 37 -10.32 20.45 16.28
N ASN A 38 -9.53 19.83 15.39
CA ASN A 38 -9.89 18.53 14.80
C ASN A 38 -9.98 17.43 15.87
N PHE A 39 -9.08 17.43 16.85
CA PHE A 39 -9.08 16.43 17.93
C PHE A 39 -10.33 16.56 18.82
N ILE A 40 -10.72 17.78 19.17
CA ILE A 40 -11.95 18.03 19.93
C ILE A 40 -13.17 17.59 19.11
N SER A 41 -13.21 17.89 17.81
CA SER A 41 -14.32 17.48 16.94
C SER A 41 -14.48 15.96 16.82
N GLU A 42 -13.40 15.19 16.92
CA GLU A 42 -13.43 13.72 16.76
C GLU A 42 -13.68 12.99 18.09
N TYR A 43 -13.20 13.54 19.21
CA TYR A 43 -13.20 12.84 20.50
C TYR A 43 -13.97 13.56 21.62
N ASP A 44 -14.58 14.72 21.35
CA ASP A 44 -15.29 15.58 22.31
C ASP A 44 -14.48 15.84 23.60
N ARG A 45 -13.15 15.89 23.49
CA ARG A 45 -12.23 16.06 24.63
C ARG A 45 -10.90 16.66 24.20
N LEU A 46 -10.17 17.20 25.17
CA LEU A 46 -8.78 17.61 25.00
C LEU A 46 -7.79 16.42 25.15
N PRO A 47 -6.61 16.49 24.51
CA PRO A 47 -5.53 15.53 24.72
C PRO A 47 -5.03 15.53 26.17
N LYS A 48 -4.76 14.35 26.74
CA LYS A 48 -4.12 14.24 28.05
C LYS A 48 -2.62 14.47 27.93
N LYS A 49 -1.96 14.91 29.01
CA LYS A 49 -0.50 15.10 29.06
C LYS A 49 0.30 13.87 28.62
N SER A 50 -0.18 12.66 28.94
CA SER A 50 0.45 11.40 28.53
C SER A 50 0.33 11.10 27.03
N GLU A 51 -0.61 11.73 26.33
CA GLU A 51 -0.88 11.51 24.90
C GLU A 51 -0.07 12.48 24.02
N ILE A 52 0.48 13.55 24.59
CA ILE A 52 1.27 14.57 23.87
C ILE A 52 2.51 13.94 23.21
N ASN A 53 3.32 13.20 23.97
CA ASN A 53 4.57 12.63 23.43
C ASN A 53 4.33 11.60 22.31
N PRO A 54 3.34 10.68 22.42
CA PRO A 54 2.92 9.83 21.32
C PRO A 54 2.44 10.60 20.08
N ILE A 55 1.66 11.68 20.25
CA ILE A 55 1.18 12.52 19.16
C ILE A 55 2.37 13.14 18.42
N VAL A 56 3.28 13.78 19.16
CA VAL A 56 4.49 14.39 18.59
C VAL A 56 5.36 13.34 17.89
N SER A 57 5.61 12.19 18.52
CA SER A 57 6.40 11.10 17.92
C SER A 57 5.79 10.59 16.61
N SER A 58 4.46 10.53 16.54
CA SER A 58 3.76 10.11 15.31
C SER A 58 3.96 11.12 14.18
N TYR A 59 3.88 12.42 14.50
CA TYR A 59 4.13 13.51 13.55
C TYR A 59 5.55 13.46 13.00
N LEU A 60 6.55 13.27 13.87
CA LEU A 60 7.95 13.12 13.48
C LEU A 60 8.18 11.97 12.49
N LYS A 61 7.62 10.79 12.79
CA LYS A 61 7.71 9.62 11.90
C LYS A 61 7.04 9.82 10.54
N ILE A 62 6.08 10.74 10.45
CA ILE A 62 5.44 11.12 9.18
C ILE A 62 6.36 12.06 8.40
N LEU A 63 7.03 13.00 9.07
CA LEU A 63 8.02 13.89 8.45
C LEU A 63 9.25 13.14 7.94
N GLU A 64 9.86 12.28 8.75
CA GLU A 64 11.00 11.45 8.34
C GLU A 64 10.67 10.61 7.09
N ARG A 65 9.47 10.02 7.06
CA ARG A 65 8.98 9.29 5.87
C ARG A 65 8.77 10.17 4.64
N LYS A 66 8.42 11.46 4.82
CA LYS A 66 8.29 12.42 3.72
C LYS A 66 9.65 12.88 3.20
N GLU A 67 10.63 13.08 4.08
CA GLU A 67 12.01 13.44 3.70
C GLU A 67 12.68 12.33 2.90
N HIS A 68 12.62 11.09 3.38
CA HIS A 68 13.12 9.93 2.62
C HIS A 68 12.42 9.76 1.26
N ARG A 69 11.14 10.16 1.15
CA ARG A 69 10.43 10.13 -0.13
C ARG A 69 10.96 11.19 -1.10
N LYS A 70 11.36 12.39 -0.61
CA LYS A 70 11.91 13.46 -1.45
C LYS A 70 13.28 13.10 -2.01
N GLU A 71 14.16 12.51 -1.20
CA GLU A 71 15.51 12.05 -1.61
C GLU A 71 15.45 11.01 -2.75
N ILE A 72 14.49 10.09 -2.70
CA ILE A 72 14.30 9.06 -3.75
C ILE A 72 13.87 9.70 -5.08
N THR A 73 13.08 10.78 -5.05
CA THR A 73 12.68 11.51 -6.27
C THR A 73 13.82 12.34 -6.87
N GLU A 74 14.67 12.95 -6.05
CA GLU A 74 15.80 13.77 -6.53
C GLU A 74 16.92 12.93 -7.16
N THR A 75 17.10 11.70 -6.70
CA THR A 75 18.16 10.80 -7.21
C THR A 75 17.85 10.23 -8.61
N GLN A 76 16.60 10.26 -9.07
CA GLN A 76 16.16 9.66 -10.35
C GLN A 76 16.28 10.59 -11.58
N LEU A 77 17.02 11.72 -11.50
CA LEU A 77 17.17 12.70 -12.61
C LEU A 77 18.63 12.97 -13.04
N LYS A 78 19.52 11.97 -12.95
CA LYS A 78 20.82 12.01 -13.65
C LYS A 78 21.02 10.73 -14.46
N TYR A 79 20.52 10.71 -15.68
CA TYR A 79 20.99 9.79 -16.72
C TYR A 79 21.68 10.62 -17.81
N PRO A 80 22.94 10.31 -18.17
CA PRO A 80 23.54 10.87 -19.38
C PRO A 80 22.85 10.25 -20.60
N SER A 81 22.43 11.09 -21.54
CA SER A 81 21.88 10.71 -22.83
C SER A 81 22.81 9.75 -23.57
N ARG A 82 22.31 8.56 -23.91
CA ARG A 82 22.93 7.70 -24.92
C ARG A 82 21.88 7.34 -25.97
N SER A 83 22.20 7.71 -27.20
CA SER A 83 21.42 7.52 -28.41
C SER A 83 21.34 6.06 -28.83
N GLU A 84 20.32 5.81 -29.68
CA GLU A 84 20.10 4.68 -30.60
C GLU A 84 19.20 3.54 -30.12
N THR A 85 18.06 3.45 -30.83
CA THR A 85 16.99 2.45 -30.83
C THR A 85 17.46 1.05 -31.21
N PRO A 86 16.70 0.01 -30.81
CA PRO A 86 15.89 -0.68 -31.81
C PRO A 86 14.43 -0.90 -31.36
N GLU A 87 13.51 -0.81 -32.32
CA GLU A 87 12.05 -0.88 -32.15
C GLU A 87 11.57 -2.20 -31.54
N ALA A 88 10.75 -2.11 -30.49
CA ALA A 88 10.02 -3.24 -29.92
C ALA A 88 8.74 -3.55 -30.73
N PRO A 89 8.35 -4.83 -30.90
CA PRO A 89 7.16 -5.19 -31.67
C PRO A 89 5.90 -4.75 -30.90
N ARG A 90 5.13 -3.85 -31.51
CA ARG A 90 3.83 -3.40 -31.00
C ARG A 90 2.78 -4.46 -31.30
N VAL A 91 2.58 -5.41 -30.39
CA VAL A 91 1.41 -6.30 -30.45
C VAL A 91 0.19 -5.47 -30.09
N SER A 92 -0.75 -5.36 -31.03
CA SER A 92 -1.92 -4.48 -30.91
C SER A 92 -2.87 -4.98 -29.81
N ILE A 93 -3.35 -4.04 -28.99
CA ILE A 93 -4.26 -4.24 -27.85
C ILE A 93 -5.58 -4.96 -28.25
N ILE A 94 -5.88 -4.98 -29.55
CA ILE A 94 -7.14 -5.49 -30.12
C ILE A 94 -7.20 -7.02 -30.10
N GLU A 95 -6.08 -7.73 -30.27
CA GLU A 95 -6.06 -9.20 -30.29
C GLU A 95 -6.28 -9.81 -28.90
N LYS A 96 -5.76 -9.18 -27.84
CA LYS A 96 -5.97 -9.61 -26.44
C LYS A 96 -7.45 -9.57 -26.04
N ASN A 97 -8.17 -8.55 -26.47
CA ASN A 97 -9.59 -8.38 -26.13
C ASN A 97 -10.49 -9.42 -26.82
N LYS A 98 -10.12 -9.90 -28.01
CA LYS A 98 -10.86 -10.99 -28.69
C LYS A 98 -10.70 -12.32 -27.97
N MET A 99 -9.52 -12.64 -27.44
CA MET A 99 -9.31 -13.86 -26.65
C MET A 99 -10.07 -13.84 -25.32
N LEU A 100 -10.02 -12.73 -24.59
CA LEU A 100 -10.74 -12.57 -23.31
C LEU A 100 -12.26 -12.67 -23.45
N ASN A 101 -12.83 -12.20 -24.56
CA ASN A 101 -14.26 -12.28 -24.80
C ASN A 101 -14.71 -13.67 -25.27
N SER A 102 -13.84 -14.46 -25.90
CA SER A 102 -14.13 -15.87 -26.20
C SER A 102 -14.19 -16.71 -24.92
N ILE A 103 -13.32 -16.44 -23.95
CA ILE A 103 -13.24 -17.16 -22.67
C ILE A 103 -14.42 -16.86 -21.74
N LYS A 104 -15.05 -15.67 -21.86
CA LYS A 104 -16.20 -15.28 -21.04
C LYS A 104 -17.54 -15.85 -21.53
N ASN A 105 -17.65 -16.20 -22.80
CA ASN A 105 -18.91 -16.63 -23.41
C ASN A 105 -19.16 -18.14 -23.25
N GLU A 106 -18.12 -18.93 -23.00
CA GLU A 106 -18.26 -20.31 -22.59
C GLU A 106 -18.24 -20.36 -21.06
N GLY A 107 -19.39 -20.63 -20.44
CA GLY A 107 -19.55 -20.76 -18.99
C GLY A 107 -18.77 -21.94 -18.40
N LEU A 108 -17.44 -21.87 -18.47
CA LEU A 108 -16.48 -22.92 -18.13
C LEU A 108 -15.84 -22.73 -16.74
N PHE A 109 -16.29 -21.76 -15.95
CA PHE A 109 -15.91 -21.64 -14.52
C PHE A 109 -16.73 -22.60 -13.63
N GLY A 110 -17.13 -23.73 -14.20
CA GLY A 110 -17.78 -24.83 -13.52
C GLY A 110 -17.20 -26.14 -14.04
N ARG A 111 -16.25 -26.71 -13.27
CA ARG A 111 -15.79 -28.11 -13.33
C ARG A 111 -14.75 -28.48 -14.41
N SER A 112 -13.62 -27.80 -14.45
CA SER A 112 -12.36 -28.43 -14.84
C SER A 112 -11.36 -28.25 -13.70
N GLU A 113 -10.84 -29.36 -13.17
CA GLU A 113 -9.89 -29.41 -12.03
C GLU A 113 -8.50 -28.82 -12.34
N GLU A 114 -8.31 -28.31 -13.56
CA GLU A 114 -7.03 -27.76 -14.01
C GLU A 114 -6.86 -26.31 -13.54
N ILE A 115 -6.00 -26.13 -12.55
CA ILE A 115 -5.59 -24.83 -12.04
C ILE A 115 -4.66 -24.16 -13.07
N LEU A 116 -4.92 -22.88 -13.37
CA LEU A 116 -4.10 -22.09 -14.30
C LEU A 116 -2.64 -22.05 -13.83
N THR A 117 -1.69 -22.32 -14.72
CA THR A 117 -0.25 -22.26 -14.42
C THR A 117 0.39 -21.17 -15.26
N ILE A 118 1.07 -20.22 -14.61
CA ILE A 118 1.65 -19.02 -15.22
C ILE A 118 3.13 -18.93 -14.85
N SER A 119 3.95 -18.33 -15.71
CA SER A 119 5.35 -18.04 -15.41
C SER A 119 5.44 -17.01 -14.28
N LYS A 120 6.37 -17.21 -13.34
CA LYS A 120 6.65 -16.22 -12.30
C LYS A 120 6.94 -14.83 -12.88
N THR A 121 6.12 -13.85 -12.57
CA THR A 121 6.32 -12.46 -13.00
C THR A 121 7.44 -11.81 -12.21
N GLU A 122 8.33 -11.08 -12.87
CA GLU A 122 9.34 -10.26 -12.20
C GLU A 122 8.67 -9.03 -11.55
N GLY A 123 8.86 -8.84 -10.25
CA GLY A 123 8.29 -7.72 -9.49
C GLY A 123 7.02 -8.08 -8.71
N ARG A 124 6.01 -7.19 -8.77
CA ARG A 124 4.76 -7.36 -8.01
C ARG A 124 3.84 -8.35 -8.73
N ARG A 125 3.27 -9.28 -7.98
CA ARG A 125 2.31 -10.26 -8.51
C ARG A 125 1.04 -9.55 -9.00
N LEU A 126 0.58 -9.95 -10.17
CA LEU A 126 -0.65 -9.48 -10.80
C LEU A 126 -1.60 -10.65 -10.98
N CYS A 127 -2.90 -10.40 -10.83
CA CYS A 127 -3.90 -11.41 -11.15
C CYS A 127 -4.00 -11.57 -12.68
N PRO A 128 -3.98 -12.80 -13.22
CA PRO A 128 -4.04 -13.04 -14.67
C PRO A 128 -5.35 -12.62 -15.36
N ILE A 129 -6.41 -12.35 -14.58
CA ILE A 129 -7.73 -12.00 -15.13
C ILE A 129 -8.02 -10.51 -15.00
N CYS A 130 -7.79 -9.93 -13.81
CA CYS A 130 -8.12 -8.53 -13.57
C CYS A 130 -6.91 -7.58 -13.65
N ASP A 131 -5.68 -8.10 -13.77
CA ASP A 131 -4.43 -7.33 -13.75
C ASP A 131 -4.33 -6.34 -12.57
N ASP A 132 -5.08 -6.61 -11.48
CA ASP A 132 -5.10 -5.77 -10.30
C ASP A 132 -3.72 -5.83 -9.61
N ALA A 133 -3.01 -4.71 -9.58
CA ALA A 133 -1.73 -4.56 -8.86
C ALA A 133 -1.91 -4.42 -7.33
N ASN A 134 -3.15 -4.50 -6.83
CA ASN A 134 -3.44 -4.39 -5.41
C ASN A 134 -3.18 -5.73 -4.70
N TRP A 135 -2.02 -5.83 -4.07
CA TRP A 135 -1.55 -7.04 -3.39
C TRP A 135 -2.47 -7.55 -2.29
N TYR A 136 -3.23 -6.68 -1.61
CA TYR A 136 -4.16 -7.08 -0.56
C TYR A 136 -5.30 -7.98 -1.08
N LYS A 137 -5.52 -8.00 -2.40
CA LYS A 137 -6.52 -8.85 -3.06
C LYS A 137 -5.97 -10.22 -3.47
N ILE A 138 -4.67 -10.49 -3.34
CA ILE A 138 -4.07 -11.76 -3.76
C ILE A 138 -3.66 -12.55 -2.51
N HIS A 139 -4.35 -13.66 -2.28
CA HIS A 139 -4.06 -14.56 -1.15
C HIS A 139 -3.21 -15.74 -1.59
N GLU A 140 -2.13 -15.97 -0.86
CA GLU A 140 -1.26 -17.14 -1.03
C GLU A 140 -1.78 -18.30 -0.16
N LEU A 141 -1.93 -19.48 -0.75
CA LEU A 141 -2.39 -20.70 -0.10
C LEU A 141 -1.48 -21.87 -0.46
N ILE A 142 -1.42 -22.86 0.41
CA ILE A 142 -0.68 -24.10 0.16
C ILE A 142 -1.52 -24.98 -0.78
N ASP A 143 -0.89 -25.52 -1.82
CA ASP A 143 -1.51 -26.54 -2.65
C ASP A 143 -1.06 -27.95 -2.26
N LYS A 144 -1.96 -28.69 -1.61
CA LYS A 144 -1.71 -30.07 -1.17
C LYS A 144 -1.58 -31.06 -2.32
N ASN A 145 -2.05 -30.69 -3.51
CA ASN A 145 -1.97 -31.51 -4.71
C ASN A 145 -0.61 -31.39 -5.42
N ASP A 146 0.21 -30.42 -5.01
CA ASP A 146 1.51 -30.13 -5.62
C ASP A 146 2.61 -30.43 -4.61
N ILE A 147 3.22 -31.59 -4.71
CA ILE A 147 4.30 -32.00 -3.80
C ILE A 147 5.63 -31.70 -4.48
N ILE A 148 6.33 -30.69 -3.96
CA ILE A 148 7.67 -30.30 -4.45
C ILE A 148 8.72 -31.28 -3.92
N CYS A 149 8.56 -31.74 -2.68
CA CYS A 149 9.46 -32.70 -2.05
C CYS A 149 8.67 -33.62 -1.12
N ASP A 150 8.90 -34.93 -1.20
CA ASP A 150 8.22 -35.91 -0.35
C ASP A 150 8.77 -35.95 1.08
N TYR A 151 10.09 -35.75 1.24
CA TYR A 151 10.74 -35.71 2.56
C TYR A 151 11.97 -34.78 2.58
N PRO A 152 11.98 -33.72 3.42
CA PRO A 152 10.86 -33.22 4.21
C PRO A 152 9.69 -32.81 3.31
N ARG A 153 8.45 -33.06 3.76
CA ARG A 153 7.26 -32.85 2.93
C ARG A 153 7.03 -31.36 2.65
N ILE A 154 7.25 -30.94 1.41
CA ILE A 154 7.09 -29.55 0.94
C ILE A 154 6.04 -29.51 -0.15
N TYR A 155 5.06 -28.63 0.05
CA TYR A 155 3.98 -28.39 -0.89
C TYR A 155 4.20 -27.13 -1.70
N GLY A 156 3.68 -27.12 -2.92
CA GLY A 156 3.60 -25.95 -3.78
C GLY A 156 2.65 -24.89 -3.24
N LYS A 157 2.70 -23.72 -3.87
CA LYS A 157 1.84 -22.58 -3.54
C LYS A 157 0.86 -22.33 -4.68
N LYS A 158 -0.36 -21.95 -4.32
CA LYS A 158 -1.37 -21.43 -5.22
C LYS A 158 -1.83 -20.06 -4.74
N TYR A 159 -2.31 -19.25 -5.67
CA TYR A 159 -2.76 -17.89 -5.41
C TYR A 159 -4.23 -17.76 -5.77
N ILE A 160 -4.96 -16.98 -4.98
CA ILE A 160 -6.38 -16.69 -5.21
C ILE A 160 -6.58 -15.18 -5.22
N CYS A 161 -7.27 -14.67 -6.25
CA CYS A 161 -7.68 -13.27 -6.30
C CYS A 161 -9.06 -13.08 -5.65
N SER A 162 -9.19 -12.18 -4.67
CA SER A 162 -10.46 -11.84 -4.02
C SER A 162 -11.42 -11.06 -4.92
N GLY A 163 -10.92 -10.46 -6.00
CA GLY A 163 -11.73 -9.68 -6.93
C GLY A 163 -12.48 -10.55 -7.96
N CYS A 164 -11.78 -11.50 -8.58
CA CYS A 164 -12.33 -12.34 -9.65
C CYS A 164 -12.40 -13.83 -9.29
N SER A 165 -12.00 -14.22 -8.07
CA SER A 165 -11.92 -15.61 -7.60
C SER A 165 -11.03 -16.54 -8.44
N CYS A 166 -10.18 -15.97 -9.31
CA CYS A 166 -9.23 -16.74 -10.09
C CYS A 166 -8.23 -17.44 -9.18
N VAL A 167 -7.99 -18.73 -9.47
CA VAL A 167 -6.97 -19.54 -8.80
C VAL A 167 -5.88 -19.89 -9.81
N TRP A 168 -4.62 -19.61 -9.47
CA TRP A 168 -3.49 -19.94 -10.33
C TRP A 168 -2.27 -20.39 -9.53
N LYS A 169 -1.31 -20.98 -10.25
CA LYS A 169 0.03 -21.35 -9.78
C LYS A 169 1.09 -20.61 -10.57
N GLU A 170 2.22 -20.38 -9.91
CA GLU A 170 3.41 -19.86 -10.55
C GLU A 170 4.41 -21.01 -10.75
N LYS A 171 4.96 -21.15 -11.95
CA LYS A 171 6.04 -22.08 -12.29
C LYS A 171 7.30 -21.31 -12.68
#